data_AF-W4M352-F1
#
_entry.id   AF-W4M352-F1
#
_cell.length_a   1.000
_cell.length_b   1.000
_cell.length_c   1.000
_cell.angle_alpha   90.00
_cell.angle_beta   90.00
_cell.angle_gamma   90.00
#
_symmetry.space_group_name_H-M   'P 1'
#
loop_
_entity.id
_entity.type
_entity.pdbx_description
1 polymer ?
#
loop_
_entity_poly.entity_id
_entity_poly.type
_entity_poly.pdbx_seq_one_letter_code
_entity_poly.pdbx_strand_id
1 'polypeptide(L)' 'MDRTTVSRSSGRLALFGEIPDGDLIFVVYTEIDATTVYVHTAYWV' A
#
# COMPACT_ATOMS: atom_id res chain seq x y z
N MET A 1 -1.47 -2.86 12.12
CA MET A 1 -2.63 -3.70 11.70
C MET A 1 -2.94 -3.33 10.26
N ASP A 2 -2.62 -4.22 9.31
CA ASP A 2 -2.63 -3.83 7.89
C ASP A 2 -4.07 -3.78 7.35
N ARG A 3 -4.42 -2.66 6.73
CA ARG A 3 -5.75 -2.42 6.15
C ARG A 3 -5.63 -2.24 4.65
N THR A 4 -6.14 -3.21 3.90
CA THR A 4 -6.27 -3.10 2.44
C THR A 4 -7.44 -2.20 2.07
N THR A 5 -7.29 -1.44 0.98
CA THR A 5 -8.26 -0.49 0.46
C THR A 5 -8.02 -0.24 -1.03
N VAL A 6 -8.75 0.71 -1.61
CA VAL A 6 -8.59 1.14 -3.00
C VAL A 6 -8.28 2.64 -3.02
N SER A 7 -7.21 3.01 -3.72
CA SER A 7 -6.85 4.39 -3.99
C SER A 7 -7.98 5.09 -4.76
N ARG A 8 -8.56 6.14 -4.16
CA ARG A 8 -9.68 6.86 -4.78
C ARG A 8 -9.32 7.56 -6.09
N SER A 9 -8.09 8.06 -6.22
CA SER A 9 -7.65 8.80 -7.41
C SER A 9 -7.31 7.91 -8.59
N SER A 10 -6.87 6.67 -8.34
CA SER A 10 -6.38 5.77 -9.39
C SER A 10 -7.18 4.49 -9.57
N GLY A 11 -8.07 4.15 -8.62
CA GLY A 11 -8.79 2.88 -8.60
C GLY A 11 -7.90 1.67 -8.31
N ARG A 12 -6.61 1.86 -8.00
CA ARG A 12 -5.67 0.78 -7.71
C ARG A 12 -5.75 0.30 -6.28
N LEU A 13 -5.32 -0.93 -6.05
CA LEU A 13 -5.15 -1.46 -4.69
C LEU A 13 -4.19 -0.59 -3.89
N ALA A 14 -4.52 -0.43 -2.62
CA ALA A 14 -3.69 0.27 -1.67
C ALA A 14 -3.74 -0.39 -0.30
N LEU A 15 -2.74 -0.14 0.52
CA LEU A 15 -2.69 -0.60 1.91
C LEU A 15 -2.21 0.50 2.84
N PHE A 16 -2.71 0.48 4.07
CA PHE A 16 -2.10 1.14 5.21
C PHE A 16 -1.35 0.08 6.03
N GLY A 17 -0.12 0.38 6.40
CA GLY A 17 0.72 -0.49 7.23
C GLY A 17 1.73 0.32 8.03
N GLU A 18 2.21 -0.26 9.13
CA GLU A 18 3.27 0.32 9.94
C GLU A 18 4.63 -0.20 9.45
N ILE A 19 5.62 0.70 9.34
CA ILE A 19 7.02 0.29 9.13
C ILE A 19 7.64 -0.14 10.47
N PRO A 20 8.81 -0.82 10.48
CA PRO A 20 9.43 -1.29 11.72
C PRO A 20 9.68 -0.20 12.78
N ASP A 21 9.84 1.05 12.37
CA ASP A 21 10.03 2.20 13.26
C ASP A 21 8.71 2.72 13.88
N GLY A 22 7.57 2.14 13.50
CA GLY A 22 6.24 2.48 14.00
C GLY A 22 5.50 3.53 13.17
N ASP A 23 6.14 4.13 12.16
CA ASP A 23 5.47 5.12 11.31
C ASP A 23 4.43 4.46 10.41
N LEU A 24 3.30 5.13 10.23
CA LEU A 24 2.24 4.68 9.33
C LEU A 24 2.55 5.13 7.90
N ILE A 25 2.52 4.18 6.97
CA ILE A 25 2.65 4.45 5.54
C ILE A 25 1.39 4.04 4.78
N PHE A 26 1.13 4.75 3.69
CA PHE A 26 0.14 4.37 2.69
C PHE A 26 0.85 4.00 1.38
N VAL A 27 0.55 2.82 0.84
CA VAL A 27 1.19 2.29 -0.37
C VAL A 27 0.13 1.99 -1.42
N VAL A 28 0.34 2.46 -2.66
CA VAL A 28 -0.47 2.10 -3.82
C VAL A 28 0.31 1.13 -4.69
N TYR A 29 -0.28 0.00 -5.03
CA TYR A 29 0.41 -1.10 -5.70
C TYR A 29 -0.48 -1.84 -6.72
N THR A 30 0.14 -2.73 -7.48
CA THR A 30 -0.52 -3.71 -8.35
C THR A 30 0.01 -5.09 -8.01
N GLU A 31 -0.87 -6.04 -7.79
CA GLU A 31 -0.48 -7.45 -7.60
C GLU A 31 -0.06 -8.03 -8.95
N ILE A 32 1.13 -8.62 -8.99
CA ILE A 32 1.65 -9.34 -10.16
C ILE A 32 1.32 -10.82 -10.02
N ASP A 33 1.56 -11.37 -8.82
CA ASP A 33 1.23 -12.74 -8.43
C ASP A 33 0.95 -12.80 -6.90
N ALA A 34 0.78 -14.01 -6.37
CA ALA A 34 0.41 -14.23 -4.96
C ALA A 34 1.44 -13.69 -3.94
N THR A 35 2.67 -13.44 -4.36
CA THR A 35 3.78 -13.00 -3.49
C THR A 35 4.48 -11.74 -3.99
N THR A 36 4.19 -11.30 -5.21
CA THR A 36 4.88 -10.19 -5.87
C THR A 36 3.92 -9.04 -6.12
N VAL A 37 4.33 -7.84 -5.69
CA VAL A 37 3.62 -6.59 -5.97
C VAL A 37 4.54 -5.59 -6.64
N TYR A 38 3.98 -4.78 -7.54
CA TYR A 38 4.63 -3.58 -8.07
C TYR A 38 4.12 -2.35 -7.33
N VAL A 39 5.02 -1.65 -6.65
CA VAL A 39 4.68 -0.42 -5.91
C VAL A 39 4.73 0.78 -6.84
N HIS A 40 3.63 1.52 -6.93
CA HIS A 40 3.56 2.77 -7.70
C HIS A 40 4.02 3.97 -6.87
N THR A 41 3.59 4.02 -5.62
CA THR A 41 3.97 5.09 -4.68
C THR A 41 3.77 4.63 -3.25
N ALA A 42 4.57 5.21 -2.35
CA ALA A 42 4.42 5.09 -0.91
C ALA A 42 4.66 6.47 -0.28
N TYR A 43 3.85 6.84 0.71
CA TYR A 43 4.04 8.08 1.46
C TYR A 43 3.69 7.90 2.94
N TRP A 44 4.36 8.68 3.80
CA TRP A 44 4.01 8.80 5.21
C TRP A 44 2.66 9.48 5.35
N VAL A 45 1.86 8.99 6.28
CA VAL A 45 0.56 9.56 6.64
C VAL A 45 0.72 10.62 7.72
#